data_AF-A0A4R9WIU1-F1
#
_entry.id   AF-A0A4R9WIU1-F1
#
_cell.length_a   1.000
_cell.length_b   1.000
_cell.length_c   1.000
_cell.angle_alpha   90.00
_cell.angle_beta   90.00
_cell.angle_gamma   90.00
#
_symmetry.space_group_name_H-M   'P 1'
#
loop_
_entity.id
_entity.type
_entity.pdbx_description
1 polymer ?
#
loop_
_entity_poly.entity_id
_entity_poly.type
_entity_poly.pdbx_seq_one_letter_code
_entity_poly.pdbx_strand_id
1 'polypeptide(L)'
;MNANVPPEATSKALVLKPPSMLMPPEAEAEFSLTTAKWRVLVDQIFPSAKSAEAVMMALSYCQARNLDIFKKVVHIVPMWSSLLKKEVETVWPGIAEIRTTAARTGEYAGIDAIEFGPMIEAEFGTGNDRKTVRFPEWASVVVYRWVKGEKAAFHTILFWEETYASIGNTDVPNKMWCKRPRGQFDKCVEAAALRKAFPEELGSTYAAEEMEGRTIDYEPAKPRPETARITPKPPSPPTPPSPDKIAAAIDPIPENGFDRDVEGMHDGAEAAEEDRPEAFDYGKFFEDFQIALAGAKSAAAVEEIWTEFDVEAQFHDDESSRQLADKIKARRLAALTPPSAG
;
A
#
# COMPACT_ATOMS: atom_id res chain seq x y z
N MET A 1 42.74 -41.41 42.76
CA MET A 1 42.68 -40.38 41.70
C MET A 1 41.28 -40.47 41.10
N ASN A 2 40.31 -39.72 41.65
CA ASN A 2 38.98 -39.63 41.07
C ASN A 2 38.96 -38.45 40.10
N ALA A 3 38.87 -38.74 38.81
CA ALA A 3 38.69 -37.74 37.78
C ALA A 3 37.28 -37.14 37.91
N ASN A 4 37.24 -35.84 38.22
CA ASN A 4 36.02 -35.04 38.24
C ASN A 4 35.62 -34.75 36.79
N VAL A 5 34.64 -35.48 36.26
CA VAL A 5 34.03 -35.18 34.96
C VAL A 5 33.01 -34.06 35.16
N PRO A 6 33.16 -32.89 34.52
CA PRO A 6 32.18 -31.82 34.66
C PRO A 6 30.83 -32.25 34.05
N PRO A 7 29.70 -31.86 34.65
CA PRO A 7 28.39 -32.23 34.16
C PRO A 7 28.14 -31.62 32.77
N GLU A 8 27.77 -32.47 31.80
CA GLU A 8 27.32 -32.03 30.48
C GLU A 8 26.17 -31.03 30.63
N ALA A 9 26.38 -29.81 30.15
CA ALA A 9 25.34 -28.80 30.06
C ALA A 9 24.26 -29.31 29.11
N THR A 10 23.16 -29.79 29.66
CA THR A 10 21.97 -30.19 28.90
C THR A 10 21.39 -28.92 28.28
N SER A 11 21.70 -28.69 26.99
CA SER A 11 21.13 -27.55 26.27
C SER A 11 19.61 -27.74 26.22
N LYS A 12 18.88 -26.89 26.93
CA LYS A 12 17.42 -26.93 26.93
C LYS A 12 16.97 -26.50 25.53
N ALA A 13 16.51 -27.45 24.72
CA ALA A 13 16.06 -27.18 23.36
C ALA A 13 15.01 -26.06 23.39
N LEU A 14 15.27 -24.99 22.66
CA LEU A 14 14.39 -23.83 22.60
C LEU A 14 13.15 -24.21 21.79
N VAL A 15 12.02 -24.42 22.46
CA VAL A 15 10.75 -24.73 21.79
C VAL A 15 10.20 -23.45 21.18
N LEU A 16 10.32 -23.33 19.86
CA LEU A 16 9.75 -22.21 19.12
C LEU A 16 8.23 -22.38 19.02
N LYS A 17 7.49 -21.30 19.32
CA LYS A 17 6.06 -21.22 18.99
C LYS A 17 5.84 -21.47 17.49
N PRO A 18 4.70 -22.07 17.10
CA PRO A 18 4.35 -22.20 15.69
C PRO A 18 4.24 -20.81 15.04
N PRO A 19 4.52 -20.70 13.72
CA PRO A 19 4.34 -19.46 12.98
C PRO A 19 2.86 -19.04 12.96
N SER A 20 2.61 -17.73 12.81
CA SER A 20 1.25 -17.18 12.69
C SER A 20 0.45 -17.75 11.50
N MET A 21 1.15 -18.13 10.43
CA MET A 21 0.57 -18.81 9.27
C MET A 21 1.32 -20.11 8.98
N LEU A 22 0.57 -21.15 8.60
CA LEU A 22 1.16 -22.41 8.15
C LEU A 22 1.91 -22.19 6.83
N MET A 23 3.08 -22.82 6.72
CA MET A 23 3.90 -22.78 5.51
C MET A 23 3.27 -23.72 4.46
N PRO A 24 2.95 -23.22 3.26
CA PRO A 24 2.54 -24.08 2.15
C PRO A 24 3.66 -25.07 1.78
N PRO A 25 3.36 -26.33 1.41
CA PRO A 25 4.36 -27.30 0.97
C PRO A 25 5.21 -26.80 -0.21
N GLU A 26 4.61 -26.01 -1.09
CA GLU A 26 5.26 -25.42 -2.27
C GLU A 26 6.36 -24.43 -1.89
N ALA A 27 6.21 -23.75 -0.74
CA ALA A 27 7.17 -22.75 -0.26
C ALA A 27 8.56 -23.35 0.01
N GLU A 28 8.61 -24.57 0.54
CA GLU A 28 9.87 -25.28 0.79
C GLU A 28 10.53 -25.70 -0.53
N ALA A 29 9.74 -26.27 -1.44
CA ALA A 29 10.24 -26.80 -2.71
C ALA A 29 10.73 -25.70 -3.67
N GLU A 30 10.01 -24.59 -3.77
CA GLU A 30 10.26 -23.53 -4.77
C GLU A 30 11.29 -22.49 -4.27
N PHE A 31 11.27 -22.18 -2.97
CA PHE A 31 12.09 -21.10 -2.39
C PHE A 31 13.17 -21.59 -1.41
N SER A 32 13.31 -22.91 -1.22
CA SER A 32 14.26 -23.48 -0.25
C SER A 32 14.09 -22.88 1.16
N LEU A 33 12.83 -22.62 1.55
CA LEU A 33 12.47 -22.02 2.82
C LEU A 33 12.40 -23.07 3.92
N THR A 34 12.96 -22.73 5.09
CA THR A 34 12.76 -23.49 6.32
C THR A 34 11.59 -22.93 7.11
N THR A 35 10.98 -23.72 7.99
CA THR A 35 9.92 -23.25 8.90
C THR A 35 10.35 -22.03 9.72
N ALA A 36 11.63 -21.95 10.10
CA ALA A 36 12.18 -20.80 10.83
C ALA A 36 12.21 -19.54 9.97
N LYS A 37 12.63 -19.64 8.70
CA LYS A 37 12.62 -18.52 7.76
C LYS A 37 11.21 -18.07 7.44
N TRP A 38 10.30 -19.01 7.21
CA TRP A 38 8.88 -18.73 7.00
C TRP A 38 8.30 -17.95 8.18
N ARG A 39 8.60 -18.38 9.41
CA ARG A 39 8.18 -17.66 10.62
C ARG A 39 8.65 -16.21 10.65
N VAL A 40 9.89 -15.93 10.25
CA VAL A 40 10.40 -14.56 10.16
C VAL A 40 9.60 -13.74 9.14
N LEU A 41 9.26 -14.33 7.99
CA LEU A 41 8.45 -13.66 6.97
C LEU A 41 7.07 -13.28 7.51
N VAL A 42 6.35 -14.22 8.10
CA VAL A 42 4.95 -14.01 8.51
C VAL A 42 4.82 -13.26 9.83
N ASP A 43 5.73 -13.46 10.79
CA ASP A 43 5.61 -12.84 12.12
C ASP A 43 6.31 -11.46 12.20
N GLN A 44 7.32 -11.18 11.37
CA GLN A 44 8.17 -9.97 11.52
C GLN A 44 8.21 -9.09 10.28
N ILE A 45 8.34 -9.67 9.08
CA ILE A 45 8.49 -8.87 7.86
C ILE A 45 7.12 -8.42 7.35
N PHE A 46 6.17 -9.34 7.30
CA PHE A 46 4.79 -9.15 6.84
C PHE A 46 3.76 -9.54 7.91
N PRO A 47 3.82 -8.96 9.13
CA PRO A 47 2.89 -9.30 10.22
C PRO A 47 1.43 -8.96 9.92
N SER A 48 1.19 -8.09 8.94
CA SER A 48 -0.16 -7.66 8.52
C SER A 48 -0.69 -8.46 7.34
N ALA A 49 0.08 -9.41 6.80
CA ALA A 49 -0.40 -10.26 5.72
C ALA A 49 -1.51 -11.19 6.23
N LYS A 50 -2.63 -11.22 5.50
CA LYS A 50 -3.83 -12.01 5.81
C LYS A 50 -3.74 -13.44 5.26
N SER A 51 -2.88 -13.68 4.26
CA SER A 51 -2.77 -14.97 3.58
C SER A 51 -1.32 -15.39 3.32
N ALA A 52 -1.09 -16.72 3.33
CA ALA A 52 0.19 -17.30 2.91
C ALA A 52 0.44 -17.07 1.41
N GLU A 53 -0.62 -16.99 0.61
CA GLU A 53 -0.55 -16.69 -0.83
C GLU A 53 0.09 -15.32 -1.11
N ALA A 54 -0.26 -14.28 -0.34
CA ALA A 54 0.35 -12.97 -0.49
C ALA A 54 1.86 -12.97 -0.18
N VAL A 55 2.28 -13.73 0.84
CA VAL A 55 3.70 -13.89 1.19
C VAL A 55 4.43 -14.68 0.11
N MET A 56 3.80 -15.70 -0.48
CA MET A 56 4.32 -16.43 -1.63
C MET A 56 4.46 -15.54 -2.86
N MET A 57 3.49 -14.67 -3.14
CA MET A 57 3.60 -13.69 -4.23
C MET A 57 4.77 -12.73 -4.01
N ALA A 58 5.01 -12.28 -2.77
CA ALA A 58 6.16 -11.45 -2.44
C ALA A 58 7.49 -12.19 -2.63
N LEU A 59 7.52 -13.49 -2.30
CA LEU A 59 8.67 -14.38 -2.56
C LEU A 59 8.95 -14.53 -4.05
N SER A 60 7.94 -14.87 -4.85
CA SER A 60 8.05 -14.99 -6.31
C SER A 60 8.55 -13.68 -6.93
N TYR A 61 8.00 -12.54 -6.51
CA TYR A 61 8.44 -11.22 -6.97
C TYR A 61 9.93 -10.99 -6.68
N CYS A 62 10.34 -11.23 -5.43
CA CYS A 62 11.73 -11.01 -5.03
C CYS A 62 12.68 -11.98 -5.75
N GLN A 63 12.31 -13.26 -5.91
CA GLN A 63 13.11 -14.25 -6.61
C GLN A 63 13.31 -13.87 -8.09
N ALA A 64 12.23 -13.49 -8.79
CA ALA A 64 12.28 -13.09 -10.19
C ALA A 64 13.19 -11.87 -10.45
N ARG A 65 13.31 -10.97 -9.45
CA ARG A 65 14.16 -9.76 -9.51
C ARG A 65 15.50 -9.91 -8.78
N ASN A 66 15.83 -11.12 -8.32
CA ASN A 66 17.04 -11.38 -7.54
C ASN A 66 17.20 -10.43 -6.32
N LEU A 67 16.09 -10.21 -5.62
CA LEU A 67 15.99 -9.37 -4.42
C LEU A 67 15.96 -10.22 -3.16
N ASP A 68 16.50 -9.68 -2.07
CA ASP A 68 16.44 -10.32 -0.77
C ASP A 68 15.15 -9.90 -0.05
N ILE A 69 14.20 -10.83 0.05
CA ILE A 69 12.93 -10.60 0.74
C ILE A 69 13.11 -10.23 2.21
N PHE A 70 14.21 -10.66 2.85
CA PHE A 70 14.46 -10.36 4.26
C PHE A 70 14.84 -8.91 4.51
N LYS A 71 15.19 -8.17 3.45
CA LYS A 71 15.42 -6.71 3.51
C LYS A 71 14.13 -5.89 3.41
N LYS A 72 12.96 -6.54 3.29
CA LYS A 72 11.65 -5.89 3.20
C LYS A 72 11.62 -4.81 2.10
N VAL A 73 12.07 -5.20 0.90
CA VAL A 73 12.11 -4.31 -0.27
C VAL A 73 10.73 -4.13 -0.93
N VAL A 74 9.79 -5.03 -0.62
CA VAL A 74 8.39 -4.97 -1.08
C VAL A 74 7.43 -4.89 0.10
N HIS A 75 6.20 -4.45 -0.18
CA HIS A 75 5.10 -4.35 0.76
C HIS A 75 3.92 -5.20 0.28
N ILE A 76 3.24 -5.86 1.22
CA ILE A 76 1.94 -6.48 0.98
C ILE A 76 0.89 -5.46 1.40
N VAL A 77 0.10 -4.99 0.43
CA VAL A 77 -0.89 -3.93 0.61
C VAL A 77 -2.27 -4.48 0.25
N PRO A 78 -3.24 -4.41 1.17
CA PRO A 78 -4.64 -4.72 0.85
C PRO A 78 -5.20 -3.62 -0.04
N MET A 79 -5.79 -4.01 -1.16
CA MET A 79 -6.39 -3.11 -2.13
C MET A 79 -7.82 -3.55 -2.41
N TRP A 80 -8.75 -2.60 -2.46
CA TRP A 80 -10.12 -2.90 -2.89
C TRP A 80 -10.12 -3.23 -4.39
N SER A 81 -10.67 -4.39 -4.75
CA SER A 81 -10.93 -4.75 -6.14
C SER A 81 -12.41 -4.55 -6.45
N SER A 82 -12.73 -3.53 -7.25
CA SER A 82 -14.10 -3.25 -7.71
C SER A 82 -14.71 -4.42 -8.49
N LEU A 83 -13.88 -5.15 -9.25
CA LEU A 83 -14.29 -6.32 -10.02
C LEU A 83 -14.69 -7.50 -9.12
N LEU A 84 -13.87 -7.81 -8.12
CA LEU A 84 -14.12 -8.93 -7.20
C LEU A 84 -14.99 -8.53 -6.00
N LYS A 85 -15.29 -7.24 -5.85
CA LYS A 85 -16.03 -6.63 -4.73
C LYS A 85 -15.50 -7.05 -3.37
N LYS A 86 -14.17 -7.14 -3.25
CA LYS A 86 -13.47 -7.50 -2.01
C LYS A 86 -12.07 -6.90 -1.97
N GLU A 87 -11.53 -6.78 -0.77
CA GLU A 87 -10.11 -6.53 -0.60
C GLU A 87 -9.28 -7.73 -1.07
N VAL A 88 -8.23 -7.44 -1.83
CA VAL A 88 -7.22 -8.40 -2.27
C VAL A 88 -5.85 -7.92 -1.83
N GLU A 89 -5.02 -8.85 -1.35
CA GLU A 89 -3.63 -8.53 -1.02
C GLU A 89 -2.80 -8.46 -2.29
N THR A 90 -2.08 -7.36 -2.47
CA THR A 90 -1.22 -7.11 -3.63
C THR A 90 0.19 -6.81 -3.17
N VAL A 91 1.18 -7.07 -4.04
CA VAL A 91 2.60 -6.82 -3.72
C VAL A 91 3.08 -5.60 -4.48
N TRP A 92 3.62 -4.64 -3.74
CA TRP A 92 4.13 -3.38 -4.26
C TRP A 92 5.61 -3.20 -3.92
N PRO A 93 6.45 -2.76 -4.88
CA PRO A 93 7.82 -2.37 -4.54
C PRO A 93 7.82 -1.16 -3.63
N GLY A 94 8.61 -1.19 -2.56
CA GLY A 94 8.88 0.00 -1.77
C GLY A 94 10.04 0.79 -2.35
N ILE A 95 10.29 1.98 -1.81
CA ILE A 95 11.46 2.80 -2.19
C ILE A 95 12.79 2.03 -2.10
N ALA A 96 12.92 1.05 -1.20
CA ALA A 96 14.12 0.23 -1.07
C ALA A 96 14.36 -0.67 -2.29
N GLU A 97 13.31 -1.20 -2.93
CA GLU A 97 13.44 -1.93 -4.19
C GLU A 97 13.91 -0.98 -5.29
N ILE A 98 13.25 0.17 -5.43
CA ILE A 98 13.55 1.18 -6.45
C ILE A 98 15.01 1.64 -6.36
N ARG A 99 15.48 1.95 -5.15
CA ARG A 99 16.89 2.29 -4.87
C ARG A 99 17.85 1.15 -5.23
N THR A 100 17.48 -0.08 -4.88
CA THR A 100 18.31 -1.27 -5.17
C THR A 100 18.44 -1.49 -6.67
N THR A 101 17.33 -1.38 -7.40
CA THR A 101 17.28 -1.52 -8.85
C THR A 101 18.10 -0.42 -9.52
N ALA A 102 17.90 0.85 -9.16
CA ALA A 102 18.71 1.96 -9.67
C ALA A 102 20.21 1.77 -9.40
N ALA A 103 20.60 1.37 -8.19
CA ALA A 103 22.00 1.16 -7.84
C ALA A 103 22.64 -0.01 -8.62
N ARG A 104 21.88 -1.07 -8.90
CA ARG A 104 22.37 -2.26 -9.62
C ARG A 104 22.63 -2.03 -11.10
N THR A 105 22.06 -0.98 -11.70
CA THR A 105 22.35 -0.60 -13.09
C THR A 105 23.82 -0.24 -13.31
N GLY A 106 24.53 0.20 -12.26
CA GLY A 106 25.86 0.80 -12.38
C GLY A 106 25.84 2.22 -12.98
N GLU A 107 24.67 2.73 -13.35
CA GLU A 107 24.50 4.05 -13.96
C GLU A 107 24.05 5.11 -12.94
N TYR A 108 23.64 4.72 -11.72
CA TYR A 108 23.29 5.67 -10.68
C TYR A 108 24.48 6.52 -10.23
N ALA A 109 24.39 7.83 -10.46
CA ALA A 109 25.46 8.80 -10.26
C ALA A 109 25.23 9.73 -9.05
N GLY A 110 24.27 9.37 -8.18
CA GLY A 110 23.93 10.08 -6.95
C GLY A 110 22.60 10.83 -7.04
N ILE A 111 22.25 11.48 -5.94
CA ILE A 111 21.03 12.27 -5.75
C ILE A 111 21.37 13.49 -4.88
N ASP A 112 20.75 14.63 -5.18
CA ASP A 112 20.85 15.82 -4.34
C ASP A 112 19.96 15.72 -3.10
N ALA A 113 20.17 16.63 -2.14
CA ALA A 113 19.25 16.78 -1.03
C ALA A 113 17.87 17.20 -1.54
N ILE A 114 16.81 16.69 -0.90
CA ILE A 114 15.44 17.10 -1.21
C ILE A 114 15.20 18.51 -0.69
N GLU A 115 14.73 19.37 -1.59
CA GLU A 115 14.30 20.71 -1.28
C GLU A 115 12.79 20.71 -1.04
N PHE A 116 12.36 21.37 0.03
CA PHE A 116 10.95 21.51 0.37
C PHE A 116 10.52 22.96 0.16
N GLY A 117 9.34 23.12 -0.43
CA GLY A 117 8.66 24.40 -0.52
C GLY A 117 8.18 24.95 0.82
N PRO A 118 7.48 26.08 0.81
CA PRO A 118 6.87 26.68 1.99
C PRO A 118 6.01 25.67 2.76
N MET A 119 6.04 25.76 4.09
CA MET A 119 5.15 24.95 4.93
C MET A 119 3.76 25.59 4.97
N ILE A 120 2.76 24.86 4.47
CA ILE A 120 1.34 25.19 4.53
C ILE A 120 0.72 24.45 5.73
N GLU A 121 -0.27 25.07 6.35
CA GLU A 121 -1.13 24.45 7.35
C GLU A 121 -2.56 24.47 6.82
N ALA A 122 -3.18 23.30 6.71
CA ALA A 122 -4.56 23.17 6.24
C ALA A 122 -5.36 22.24 7.15
N GLU A 123 -6.67 22.48 7.22
CA GLU A 123 -7.63 21.60 7.87
C GLU A 123 -8.23 20.65 6.83
N PHE A 124 -8.26 19.36 7.14
CA PHE A 124 -8.86 18.30 6.32
C PHE A 124 -10.02 17.67 7.05
N GLY A 125 -11.04 17.21 6.30
CA GLY A 125 -12.23 16.57 6.85
C GLY A 125 -13.21 17.52 7.55
N THR A 126 -14.31 16.97 8.03
CA THR A 126 -15.38 17.71 8.72
C THR A 126 -15.77 17.04 10.03
N GLY A 127 -16.37 17.79 10.95
CA GLY A 127 -16.85 17.26 12.23
C GLY A 127 -15.74 16.67 13.09
N ASN A 128 -15.95 15.45 13.59
CA ASN A 128 -15.02 14.75 14.48
C ASN A 128 -13.75 14.24 13.77
N ASP A 129 -13.77 14.10 12.44
CA ASP A 129 -12.62 13.64 11.66
C ASP A 129 -11.67 14.78 11.25
N ARG A 130 -11.96 16.01 11.69
CA ARG A 130 -11.18 17.19 11.33
C ARG A 130 -9.74 17.10 11.83
N LYS A 131 -8.78 17.25 10.91
CA LYS A 131 -7.34 17.24 11.22
C LYS A 131 -6.65 18.45 10.62
N THR A 132 -5.93 19.18 11.45
CA THR A 132 -4.99 20.22 11.00
C THR A 132 -3.63 19.58 10.74
N VAL A 133 -3.14 19.65 9.50
CA VAL A 133 -1.85 19.09 9.10
C VAL A 133 -0.98 20.20 8.54
N ARG A 134 0.28 20.25 9.02
CA ARG A 134 1.30 21.16 8.51
C ARG A 134 2.28 20.42 7.59
N PHE A 135 2.26 20.73 6.31
CA PHE A 135 3.00 20.02 5.26
C PHE A 135 3.69 20.99 4.29
N PRO A 136 4.76 20.57 3.58
CA PRO A 136 5.37 21.40 2.55
C PRO A 136 4.48 21.44 1.29
N GLU A 137 4.33 22.59 0.65
CA GLU A 137 3.55 22.73 -0.59
C GLU A 137 4.04 21.78 -1.71
N TRP A 138 5.36 21.74 -1.89
CA TRP A 138 6.03 20.91 -2.88
C TRP A 138 7.34 20.35 -2.32
N ALA A 139 7.83 19.30 -2.96
CA ALA A 139 9.17 18.76 -2.73
C ALA A 139 9.85 18.54 -4.08
N SER A 140 11.14 18.86 -4.18
CA SER A 140 11.93 18.69 -5.39
C SER A 140 13.26 18.00 -5.11
N VAL A 141 13.69 17.19 -6.07
CA VAL A 141 14.98 16.49 -6.00
C VAL A 141 15.55 16.29 -7.40
N VAL A 142 16.88 16.16 -7.46
CA VAL A 142 17.62 15.87 -8.67
C VAL A 142 18.34 14.54 -8.51
N VAL A 143 17.98 13.56 -9.35
CA VAL A 143 18.70 12.30 -9.49
C VAL A 143 19.68 12.41 -10.64
N TYR A 144 20.88 11.89 -10.47
CA TYR A 144 21.88 11.83 -11.53
C TYR A 144 22.06 10.40 -12.04
N ARG A 145 22.15 10.27 -13.36
CA ARG A 145 22.42 8.99 -14.04
C ARG A 145 23.50 9.19 -15.10
N TRP A 146 24.39 8.22 -15.23
CA TRP A 146 25.34 8.12 -16.33
C TRP A 146 24.60 7.70 -17.60
N VAL A 147 24.58 8.58 -18.60
CA VAL A 147 23.98 8.30 -19.91
C VAL A 147 25.07 8.46 -20.95
N LYS A 148 25.47 7.34 -21.57
CA LYS A 148 26.53 7.31 -22.60
C LYS A 148 27.84 7.99 -22.16
N GLY A 149 28.18 7.89 -20.87
CA GLY A 149 29.40 8.47 -20.28
C GLY A 149 29.26 9.89 -19.77
N GLU A 150 28.11 10.55 -19.95
CA GLU A 150 27.83 11.87 -19.41
C GLU A 150 26.92 11.80 -18.18
N LYS A 151 27.16 12.67 -17.19
CA LYS A 151 26.31 12.76 -16.01
C LYS A 151 25.08 13.60 -16.34
N ALA A 152 23.92 12.96 -16.50
CA ALA A 152 22.64 13.60 -16.77
C ALA A 152 21.86 13.86 -15.47
N ALA A 153 21.19 15.01 -15.39
CA ALA A 153 20.38 15.44 -14.25
C ALA A 153 18.88 15.26 -14.53
N PHE A 154 18.17 14.60 -13.63
CA PHE A 154 16.74 14.32 -13.72
C PHE A 154 16.03 15.05 -12.57
N HIS A 155 15.49 16.22 -12.89
CA HIS A 155 14.76 17.06 -11.96
C HIS A 155 13.32 16.55 -11.80
N THR A 156 12.89 16.39 -10.56
CA THR A 156 11.51 16.03 -10.23
C THR A 156 10.99 16.98 -9.16
N ILE A 157 9.73 17.38 -9.31
CA ILE A 157 8.97 18.12 -8.32
C ILE A 157 7.60 17.45 -8.20
N LEU A 158 7.12 17.31 -6.98
CA LEU A 158 5.76 16.85 -6.68
C LEU A 158 5.11 17.88 -5.77
N PHE A 159 3.78 17.94 -5.81
CA PHE A 159 2.96 18.71 -4.87
C PHE A 159 2.34 17.77 -3.84
N TRP A 160 2.31 18.23 -2.58
CA TRP A 160 1.91 17.36 -1.48
C TRP A 160 0.44 16.95 -1.60
N GLU A 161 -0.42 17.89 -1.97
CA GLU A 161 -1.87 17.69 -2.15
C GLU A 161 -2.21 16.68 -3.26
N GLU A 162 -1.33 16.50 -4.25
CA GLU A 162 -1.50 15.51 -5.33
C GLU A 162 -1.01 14.10 -4.93
N THR A 163 -0.22 14.01 -3.85
CA THR A 163 0.59 12.84 -3.53
C THR A 163 0.15 12.11 -2.28
N TYR A 164 -0.34 12.82 -1.25
CA TYR A 164 -0.59 12.24 0.06
C TYR A 164 -1.62 11.08 0.02
N ALA A 165 -1.45 10.13 0.93
CA ALA A 165 -2.41 9.05 1.12
C ALA A 165 -3.51 9.47 2.11
N SER A 166 -4.76 9.33 1.70
CA SER A 166 -5.92 9.59 2.54
C SER A 166 -6.47 8.32 3.20
N ILE A 167 -7.43 8.50 4.09
CA ILE A 167 -8.14 7.41 4.76
C ILE A 167 -9.32 6.99 3.88
N GLY A 168 -9.27 5.78 3.32
CA GLY A 168 -10.32 5.28 2.44
C GLY A 168 -10.59 6.25 1.28
N ASN A 169 -11.85 6.59 1.05
CA ASN A 169 -12.26 7.52 0.00
C ASN A 169 -12.44 8.97 0.49
N THR A 170 -11.85 9.33 1.63
CA THR A 170 -11.92 10.70 2.16
C THR A 170 -10.77 11.57 1.65
N ASP A 171 -10.84 12.88 1.90
CA ASP A 171 -9.74 13.84 1.72
C ASP A 171 -8.79 13.86 2.94
N VAL A 172 -9.11 13.15 4.01
CA VAL A 172 -8.38 13.21 5.28
C VAL A 172 -7.08 12.41 5.18
N PRO A 173 -5.89 13.00 5.43
CA PRO A 173 -4.64 12.28 5.40
C PRO A 173 -4.60 11.13 6.42
N ASN A 174 -3.94 10.03 6.04
CA ASN A 174 -3.80 8.88 6.92
C ASN A 174 -2.86 9.18 8.11
N LYS A 175 -2.85 8.28 9.10
CA LYS A 175 -2.05 8.43 10.33
C LYS A 175 -0.56 8.69 10.07
N MET A 176 0.00 8.08 9.04
CA MET A 176 1.42 8.24 8.68
C MET A 176 1.70 9.61 8.07
N TRP A 177 0.83 10.09 7.20
CA TRP A 177 0.94 11.41 6.57
C TRP A 177 0.68 12.56 7.54
N CYS A 178 -0.23 12.39 8.51
CA CYS A 178 -0.39 13.34 9.62
C CYS A 178 0.86 13.39 10.52
N LYS A 179 1.44 12.23 10.86
CA LYS A 179 2.56 12.15 11.82
C LYS A 179 3.90 12.57 11.21
N ARG A 180 4.14 12.26 9.94
CA ARG A 180 5.43 12.48 9.26
C ARG A 180 5.25 13.03 7.85
N PRO A 181 4.59 14.19 7.66
CA PRO A 181 4.25 14.70 6.33
C PRO A 181 5.49 14.87 5.44
N ARG A 182 6.57 15.48 5.95
CA ARG A 182 7.83 15.60 5.21
C ARG A 182 8.47 14.25 4.90
N GLY A 183 8.48 13.34 5.88
CA GLY A 183 9.19 12.07 5.74
C GLY A 183 8.49 11.06 4.83
N GLN A 184 7.18 11.18 4.63
CA GLN A 184 6.48 10.40 3.60
C GLN A 184 6.65 11.03 2.23
N PHE A 185 6.57 12.36 2.15
CA PHE A 185 6.69 13.06 0.89
C PHE A 185 8.10 12.98 0.30
N ASP A 186 9.13 13.01 1.15
CA ASP A 186 10.53 12.70 0.84
C ASP A 186 10.66 11.40 0.02
N LYS A 187 10.05 10.31 0.51
CA LYS A 187 10.10 9.02 -0.19
C LYS A 187 9.39 9.04 -1.53
N CYS A 188 8.25 9.74 -1.61
CA CYS A 188 7.46 9.80 -2.83
C CYS A 188 8.20 10.57 -3.93
N VAL A 189 8.80 11.74 -3.59
CA VAL A 189 9.56 12.52 -4.57
C VAL A 189 10.82 11.78 -5.03
N GLU A 190 11.50 11.06 -4.12
CA GLU A 190 12.65 10.23 -4.50
C GLU A 190 12.23 9.07 -5.41
N ALA A 191 11.15 8.37 -5.08
CA ALA A 191 10.62 7.29 -5.91
C ALA A 191 10.30 7.80 -7.32
N ALA A 192 9.57 8.91 -7.43
CA ALA A 192 9.24 9.53 -8.71
C ALA A 192 10.49 9.96 -9.50
N ALA A 193 11.50 10.52 -8.83
CA ALA A 193 12.76 10.91 -9.47
C ALA A 193 13.57 9.71 -9.99
N LEU A 194 13.66 8.65 -9.21
CA LEU A 194 14.31 7.41 -9.65
C LEU A 194 13.58 6.80 -10.83
N ARG A 195 12.24 6.74 -10.82
CA ARG A 195 11.45 6.25 -11.97
C ARG A 195 11.68 7.08 -13.23
N LYS A 196 11.75 8.41 -13.09
CA LYS A 196 12.09 9.31 -14.19
C LYS A 196 13.51 9.08 -14.73
N ALA A 197 14.47 8.82 -13.85
CA ALA A 197 15.86 8.58 -14.24
C ALA A 197 16.10 7.18 -14.84
N PHE A 198 15.40 6.15 -14.38
CA PHE A 198 15.56 4.75 -14.80
C PHE A 198 14.24 4.15 -15.35
N PRO A 199 13.69 4.70 -16.45
CA PRO A 199 12.38 4.30 -16.96
C PRO A 199 12.33 2.86 -17.50
N GLU A 200 13.43 2.28 -17.97
CA GLU A 200 13.47 0.89 -18.46
C GLU A 200 13.40 -0.12 -17.31
N GLU A 201 14.14 0.14 -16.24
CA GLU A 201 14.26 -0.76 -15.09
C GLU A 201 13.08 -0.65 -14.12
N LEU A 202 12.54 0.57 -13.98
CA LEU A 202 11.47 0.87 -13.03
C LEU A 202 10.10 1.02 -13.70
N GLY A 203 10.05 1.39 -14.98
CA GLY A 203 8.82 1.44 -15.78
C GLY A 203 7.68 2.26 -15.16
N SER A 204 6.45 1.89 -15.51
CA SER A 204 5.20 2.40 -14.91
C SER A 204 4.90 1.84 -13.52
N THR A 205 5.89 1.25 -12.84
CA THR A 205 5.67 0.67 -11.51
C THR A 205 5.54 1.80 -10.50
N TYR A 206 4.43 1.88 -9.77
CA TYR A 206 4.33 2.82 -8.65
C TYR A 206 4.96 2.22 -7.40
N ALA A 207 5.53 3.06 -6.55
CA ALA A 207 6.00 2.63 -5.24
C ALA A 207 4.79 2.39 -4.31
N ALA A 208 4.93 1.47 -3.35
CA ALA A 208 3.94 1.25 -2.31
C ALA A 208 3.59 2.55 -1.57
N GLU A 209 4.58 3.42 -1.38
CA GLU A 209 4.42 4.73 -0.76
C GLU A 209 3.51 5.69 -1.56
N GLU A 210 3.40 5.52 -2.88
CA GLU A 210 2.58 6.37 -3.77
C GLU A 210 1.15 5.84 -3.94
N MET A 211 0.94 4.56 -3.63
CA MET A 211 -0.34 3.86 -3.83
C MET A 211 -1.11 3.62 -2.53
N GLU A 212 -0.50 3.92 -1.38
CA GLU A 212 -1.17 3.82 -0.08
C GLU A 212 -2.48 4.64 -0.10
N GLY A 213 -3.60 4.02 0.28
CA GLY A 213 -4.92 4.66 0.33
C GLY A 213 -5.61 4.88 -1.03
N ARG A 214 -5.00 4.50 -2.16
CA ARG A 214 -5.66 4.57 -3.49
C ARG A 214 -6.47 3.30 -3.76
N THR A 215 -7.35 3.34 -4.76
CA THR A 215 -8.06 2.15 -5.29
C THR A 215 -7.47 1.79 -6.66
N ILE A 216 -7.46 0.50 -7.02
CA ILE A 216 -6.99 0.03 -8.33
C ILE A 216 -8.16 -0.58 -9.09
N ASP A 217 -8.39 -0.10 -10.31
CA ASP A 217 -9.21 -0.80 -11.28
C ASP A 217 -8.40 -1.95 -11.88
N TYR A 218 -8.55 -3.14 -11.29
CA TYR A 218 -7.87 -4.35 -11.72
C TYR A 218 -8.65 -5.03 -12.85
N GLU A 219 -8.11 -5.03 -14.08
CA GLU A 219 -8.47 -6.02 -15.10
C GLU A 219 -7.51 -7.22 -14.99
N PRO A 220 -7.95 -8.39 -14.48
CA PRO A 220 -7.11 -9.58 -14.53
C PRO A 220 -6.82 -9.94 -15.97
N ALA A 221 -5.56 -10.23 -16.27
CA ALA A 221 -5.23 -10.97 -17.48
C ALA A 221 -6.08 -12.26 -17.50
N LYS A 222 -6.93 -12.41 -18.54
CA LYS A 222 -7.74 -13.61 -18.72
C LYS A 222 -6.84 -14.84 -18.60
N PRO A 223 -7.21 -15.86 -17.82
CA PRO A 223 -6.41 -17.07 -17.71
C PRO A 223 -6.18 -17.63 -19.11
N ARG A 224 -4.93 -17.61 -19.57
CA ARG A 224 -4.54 -18.25 -20.82
C ARG A 224 -4.76 -19.76 -20.60
N PRO A 225 -5.57 -20.44 -21.43
CA PRO A 225 -5.74 -21.87 -21.29
C PRO A 225 -4.38 -22.56 -21.43
N GLU A 226 -4.06 -23.35 -20.42
CA GLU A 226 -2.86 -24.16 -20.33
C GLU A 226 -3.00 -25.34 -21.31
N THR A 227 -2.57 -25.14 -22.56
CA THR A 227 -2.00 -26.14 -23.48
C THR A 227 -1.92 -25.58 -24.90
N ALA A 228 -0.77 -25.02 -25.28
CA ALA A 228 -0.23 -25.11 -26.62
C ALA A 228 1.23 -24.65 -26.61
N ARG A 229 2.16 -25.57 -26.88
CA ARG A 229 3.52 -25.21 -27.30
C ARG A 229 3.41 -24.41 -28.60
N ILE A 230 3.63 -23.09 -28.53
CA ILE A 230 3.76 -22.27 -29.72
C ILE A 230 5.21 -22.36 -30.17
N THR A 231 5.46 -23.13 -31.23
CA THR A 231 6.65 -22.93 -32.06
C THR A 231 6.49 -21.60 -32.80
N PRO A 232 7.50 -20.72 -32.84
CA PRO A 232 7.37 -19.44 -33.51
C PRO A 232 7.34 -19.65 -35.03
N LYS A 233 6.21 -19.31 -35.66
CA LYS A 233 6.13 -19.11 -37.11
C LYS A 233 6.53 -17.66 -37.41
N PRO A 234 7.43 -17.40 -38.37
CA PRO A 234 7.87 -16.04 -38.71
C PRO A 234 6.70 -15.20 -39.27
N PRO A 235 6.69 -13.88 -39.02
CA PRO A 235 5.63 -12.99 -39.47
C PRO A 235 5.65 -12.79 -40.99
N SER A 236 4.46 -12.83 -41.59
CA SER A 236 4.24 -12.47 -43.00
C SER A 236 4.35 -10.94 -43.18
N PRO A 237 4.91 -10.45 -44.30
CA PRO A 237 5.03 -9.02 -44.58
C PRO A 237 3.68 -8.35 -44.90
N PRO A 238 3.52 -7.03 -44.64
CA PRO A 238 2.29 -6.30 -44.88
C PRO A 238 2.02 -6.07 -46.37
N THR A 239 0.73 -6.13 -46.75
CA THR A 239 0.22 -5.90 -48.10
C THR A 239 0.35 -4.42 -48.51
N PRO A 240 0.85 -4.09 -49.72
CA PRO A 240 0.97 -2.71 -50.19
C PRO A 240 -0.39 -2.08 -50.55
N PRO A 241 -0.55 -0.75 -50.42
CA PRO A 241 -1.78 -0.03 -50.78
C PRO A 241 -1.98 0.04 -52.30
N SER A 242 -3.22 -0.17 -52.76
CA SER A 242 -3.58 0.00 -54.17
C SER A 242 -3.64 1.49 -54.56
N PRO A 243 -3.12 1.85 -55.74
CA PRO A 243 -3.06 3.22 -56.23
C PRO A 243 -4.38 3.57 -56.94
N ASP A 244 -5.23 4.39 -56.32
CA ASP A 244 -6.19 5.27 -57.01
C ASP A 244 -6.93 6.14 -55.99
N LYS A 245 -6.28 7.24 -55.60
CA LYS A 245 -6.85 8.55 -55.23
C LYS A 245 -5.70 9.49 -54.82
N ILE A 246 -4.84 9.78 -55.79
CA ILE A 246 -4.03 11.00 -55.80
C ILE A 246 -4.66 11.88 -56.89
N ALA A 247 -5.49 12.82 -56.50
CA ALA A 247 -5.75 14.05 -57.26
C ALA A 247 -6.51 15.04 -56.38
N ALA A 248 -6.00 16.27 -56.32
CA ALA A 248 -6.41 17.43 -55.52
C ALA A 248 -6.13 17.33 -54.01
N ALA A 249 -5.57 18.31 -53.30
CA ALA A 249 -4.84 19.53 -53.63
C ALA A 249 -4.24 20.03 -52.29
N ILE A 250 -2.94 20.35 -52.31
CA ILE A 250 -2.21 21.30 -51.44
C ILE A 250 -2.99 22.64 -51.43
N ASP A 251 -3.35 23.38 -50.37
CA ASP A 251 -2.71 24.02 -49.17
C ASP A 251 -3.88 24.69 -48.36
N PRO A 252 -3.71 25.54 -47.30
CA PRO A 252 -2.88 25.53 -46.08
C PRO A 252 -3.72 25.76 -44.78
N ILE A 253 -3.04 25.86 -43.63
CA ILE A 253 -3.57 26.18 -42.28
C ILE A 253 -4.05 27.65 -42.18
N PRO A 254 -5.11 27.98 -41.41
CA PRO A 254 -5.27 29.31 -40.84
C PRO A 254 -5.20 29.34 -39.30
N GLU A 255 -4.46 30.33 -38.81
CA GLU A 255 -4.42 30.81 -37.42
C GLU A 255 -5.63 31.70 -37.09
N ASN A 256 -5.97 31.72 -35.79
CA ASN A 256 -6.74 32.72 -35.03
C ASN A 256 -8.26 32.78 -35.19
N GLY A 257 -8.98 32.73 -34.05
CA GLY A 257 -10.36 33.19 -33.95
C GLY A 257 -11.10 32.72 -32.70
N PHE A 258 -11.13 33.57 -31.68
CA PHE A 258 -12.00 33.49 -30.50
C PHE A 258 -13.49 33.67 -30.87
N ASP A 259 -14.36 33.24 -29.94
CA ASP A 259 -15.77 33.63 -29.69
C ASP A 259 -16.95 32.79 -30.27
N ARG A 260 -17.61 32.12 -29.32
CA ARG A 260 -19.04 32.19 -28.92
C ARG A 260 -20.18 31.57 -29.77
N ASP A 261 -20.96 30.73 -29.05
CA ASP A 261 -22.43 30.57 -29.03
C ASP A 261 -23.10 29.97 -30.30
N VAL A 262 -24.11 29.09 -30.30
CA VAL A 262 -25.07 28.57 -29.30
C VAL A 262 -25.90 27.41 -29.94
N GLU A 263 -26.44 26.52 -29.10
CA GLU A 263 -27.64 25.66 -29.23
C GLU A 263 -27.65 24.32 -30.00
N GLY A 264 -28.08 23.28 -29.27
CA GLY A 264 -28.42 21.96 -29.79
C GLY A 264 -28.76 20.93 -28.70
N MET A 265 -29.78 21.23 -27.88
CA MET A 265 -30.50 20.38 -26.93
C MET A 265 -30.45 18.87 -27.23
N HIS A 266 -30.14 18.04 -26.22
CA HIS A 266 -30.86 16.80 -25.92
C HIS A 266 -30.84 16.57 -24.41
N ASP A 267 -32.01 16.76 -23.81
CA ASP A 267 -32.33 16.40 -22.43
C ASP A 267 -32.21 14.89 -22.23
N GLY A 268 -31.45 14.52 -21.21
CA GLY A 268 -31.40 13.18 -20.63
C GLY A 268 -31.22 13.33 -19.13
N ALA A 269 -32.34 13.53 -18.42
CA ALA A 269 -32.38 13.60 -16.98
C ALA A 269 -31.95 12.26 -16.36
N GLU A 270 -30.76 12.22 -15.75
CA GLU A 270 -30.44 11.26 -14.70
C GLU A 270 -30.62 11.93 -13.35
N ALA A 271 -31.48 11.31 -12.55
CA ALA A 271 -31.83 11.73 -11.21
C ALA A 271 -30.59 11.76 -10.31
N ALA A 272 -30.43 12.85 -9.58
CA ALA A 272 -29.54 12.91 -8.43
C ALA A 272 -29.95 11.82 -7.43
N GLU A 273 -29.10 10.82 -7.24
CA GLU A 273 -29.23 9.89 -6.12
C GLU A 273 -28.56 10.58 -4.92
N GLU A 274 -29.39 11.03 -3.98
CA GLU A 274 -28.96 11.57 -2.69
C GLU A 274 -28.03 10.57 -2.00
N ASP A 275 -26.82 11.04 -1.68
CA ASP A 275 -25.78 10.33 -0.96
C ASP A 275 -26.31 9.95 0.43
N ARG A 276 -26.83 8.72 0.56
CA ARG A 276 -27.23 8.18 1.85
C ARG A 276 -25.97 7.80 2.61
N PRO A 277 -25.76 8.29 3.85
CA PRO A 277 -24.59 7.92 4.64
C PRO A 277 -24.51 6.40 4.79
N GLU A 278 -23.32 5.83 4.54
CA GLU A 278 -23.07 4.41 4.69
C GLU A 278 -23.55 3.94 6.08
N ALA A 279 -24.35 2.87 6.09
CA ALA A 279 -24.91 2.34 7.33
C ALA A 279 -23.78 1.90 8.27
N PHE A 280 -23.81 2.39 9.51
CA PHE A 280 -22.82 2.03 10.53
C PHE A 280 -22.75 0.50 10.72
N ASP A 281 -21.57 -0.08 10.53
CA ASP A 281 -21.34 -1.52 10.66
C ASP A 281 -21.10 -1.91 12.13
N TYR A 282 -22.20 -2.24 12.81
CA TYR A 282 -22.19 -2.72 14.19
C TYR A 282 -21.34 -3.98 14.38
N GLY A 283 -21.32 -4.89 13.40
CA GLY A 283 -20.60 -6.15 13.49
C GLY A 283 -19.10 -5.91 13.57
N LYS A 284 -18.59 -5.11 12.64
CA LYS A 284 -17.18 -4.73 12.61
C LYS A 284 -16.76 -3.93 13.84
N PHE A 285 -17.59 -2.99 14.29
CA PHE A 285 -17.30 -2.22 15.50
C PHE A 285 -17.12 -3.13 16.73
N PHE A 286 -18.06 -4.05 16.98
CA PHE A 286 -18.00 -4.89 18.17
C PHE A 286 -16.90 -5.95 18.11
N GLU A 287 -16.50 -6.39 16.92
CA GLU A 287 -15.33 -7.26 16.73
C GLU A 287 -14.04 -6.52 17.11
N ASP A 288 -13.80 -5.35 16.52
CA ASP A 288 -12.62 -4.53 16.79
C ASP A 288 -12.54 -4.11 18.27
N PHE A 289 -13.68 -3.74 18.86
CA PHE A 289 -13.79 -3.36 20.26
C PHE A 289 -13.46 -4.50 21.22
N GLN A 290 -13.91 -5.73 20.93
CA GLN A 290 -13.58 -6.91 21.73
C GLN A 290 -12.09 -7.26 21.63
N ILE A 291 -11.51 -7.15 20.43
CA ILE A 291 -10.08 -7.42 20.20
C ILE A 291 -9.23 -6.42 20.99
N ALA A 292 -9.55 -5.13 20.93
CA ALA A 292 -8.85 -4.09 21.68
C ALA A 292 -8.92 -4.35 23.19
N LEU A 293 -10.11 -4.58 23.74
CA LEU A 293 -10.29 -4.87 25.16
C LEU A 293 -9.59 -6.16 25.60
N ALA A 294 -9.53 -7.20 24.77
CA ALA A 294 -8.77 -8.42 25.08
C ALA A 294 -7.27 -8.14 25.27
N GLY A 295 -6.72 -7.13 24.59
CA GLY A 295 -5.35 -6.66 24.73
C GLY A 295 -5.08 -5.83 26.00
N ALA A 296 -6.10 -5.26 26.64
CA ALA A 296 -5.97 -4.34 27.78
C ALA A 296 -5.48 -5.07 29.04
N LYS A 297 -4.31 -4.72 29.59
CA LYS A 297 -3.69 -5.44 30.74
C LYS A 297 -4.00 -4.83 32.11
N SER A 298 -4.76 -3.73 32.16
CA SER A 298 -5.11 -3.02 33.39
C SER A 298 -6.45 -2.33 33.22
N ALA A 299 -7.09 -1.97 34.34
CA ALA A 299 -8.34 -1.20 34.31
C ALA A 299 -8.16 0.17 33.63
N ALA A 300 -7.01 0.82 33.80
CA ALA A 300 -6.70 2.08 33.13
C ALA A 300 -6.65 1.93 31.60
N ALA A 301 -6.05 0.85 31.08
CA ALA A 301 -6.03 0.57 29.65
C ALA A 301 -7.44 0.26 29.09
N VAL A 302 -8.31 -0.35 29.91
CA VAL A 302 -9.72 -0.58 29.52
C VAL A 302 -10.48 0.74 29.38
N GLU A 303 -10.27 1.70 30.28
CA GLU A 303 -10.89 3.03 30.18
C GLU A 303 -10.33 3.87 29.02
N GLU A 304 -9.04 3.74 28.73
CA GLU A 304 -8.41 4.37 27.56
C GLU A 304 -9.02 3.86 26.25
N ILE A 305 -9.15 2.53 26.10
CA ILE A 305 -9.80 1.91 24.94
C ILE A 305 -11.29 2.27 24.86
N TRP A 306 -11.98 2.34 26.00
CA TRP A 306 -13.38 2.77 26.05
C TRP A 306 -13.56 4.19 25.48
N THR A 307 -12.62 5.08 25.78
CA THR A 307 -12.61 6.47 25.30
C THR A 307 -12.18 6.54 23.83
N GLU A 308 -11.20 5.73 23.42
CA GLU A 308 -10.71 5.66 22.03
C GLU A 308 -11.78 5.21 21.03
N PHE A 309 -12.64 4.26 21.44
CA PHE A 309 -13.77 3.80 20.64
C PHE A 309 -15.01 4.72 20.73
N ASP A 310 -14.91 5.82 21.48
CA ASP A 310 -15.95 6.83 21.71
C ASP A 310 -17.36 6.23 21.90
N VAL A 311 -17.44 5.18 22.73
CA VAL A 311 -18.66 4.38 22.91
C VAL A 311 -19.84 5.25 23.40
N GLU A 312 -19.55 6.39 24.05
CA GLU A 312 -20.54 7.35 24.54
C GLU A 312 -21.18 8.16 23.43
N ALA A 313 -20.38 8.78 22.56
CA ALA A 313 -20.94 9.48 21.42
C ALA A 313 -21.53 8.52 20.39
N GLN A 314 -20.90 7.37 20.16
CA GLN A 314 -21.29 6.44 19.11
C GLN A 314 -22.66 5.80 19.33
N PHE A 315 -23.03 5.54 20.59
CA PHE A 315 -24.30 4.88 20.94
C PHE A 315 -25.19 5.74 21.84
N HIS A 316 -25.11 7.07 21.74
CA HIS A 316 -25.96 7.97 22.53
C HIS A 316 -27.46 7.73 22.29
N ASP A 317 -27.84 7.34 21.06
CA ASP A 317 -29.22 7.06 20.64
C ASP A 317 -29.52 5.55 20.46
N ASP A 318 -28.57 4.65 20.76
CA ASP A 318 -28.75 3.18 20.67
C ASP A 318 -28.42 2.49 22.00
N GLU A 319 -29.44 2.45 22.87
CA GLU A 319 -29.34 1.86 24.20
C GLU A 319 -28.96 0.37 24.17
N SER A 320 -29.36 -0.37 23.13
CA SER A 320 -29.10 -1.80 23.03
C SER A 320 -27.63 -2.11 22.75
N SER A 321 -27.03 -1.35 21.82
CA SER A 321 -25.61 -1.42 21.50
C SER A 321 -24.77 -0.87 22.65
N ARG A 322 -25.23 0.19 23.32
CA ARG A 322 -24.58 0.71 24.53
C ARG A 322 -24.48 -0.34 25.63
N GLN A 323 -25.60 -1.03 25.92
CA GLN A 323 -25.61 -2.11 26.91
C GLN A 323 -24.72 -3.29 26.52
N LEU A 324 -24.59 -3.59 25.23
CA LEU A 324 -23.67 -4.63 24.75
C LEU A 324 -22.21 -4.22 24.98
N ALA A 325 -21.84 -2.97 24.66
CA ALA A 325 -20.51 -2.44 24.92
C ALA A 325 -20.16 -2.47 26.42
N ASP A 326 -21.08 -2.03 27.28
CA ASP A 326 -20.93 -2.06 28.73
C ASP A 326 -20.68 -3.48 29.27
N LYS A 327 -21.42 -4.49 28.74
CA LYS A 327 -21.23 -5.90 29.10
C LYS A 327 -19.84 -6.42 28.70
N ILE A 328 -19.35 -6.02 27.53
CA ILE A 328 -18.01 -6.42 27.04
C ILE A 328 -16.93 -5.80 27.93
N LYS A 329 -17.05 -4.49 28.25
CA LYS A 329 -16.16 -3.78 29.17
C LYS A 329 -16.14 -4.42 30.56
N ALA A 330 -17.31 -4.67 31.14
CA ALA A 330 -17.44 -5.29 32.46
C ALA A 330 -16.82 -6.69 32.52
N ARG A 331 -17.01 -7.51 31.46
CA ARG A 331 -16.37 -8.82 31.35
C ARG A 331 -14.85 -8.71 31.35
N ARG A 332 -14.28 -7.71 30.67
CA ARG A 332 -12.82 -7.51 30.67
C ARG A 332 -12.30 -7.07 32.03
N LEU A 333 -12.95 -6.10 32.68
CA LEU A 333 -12.56 -5.63 34.01
C LEU A 333 -12.62 -6.74 35.07
N ALA A 334 -13.64 -7.61 34.99
CA ALA A 334 -13.76 -8.78 35.85
C ALA A 334 -12.61 -9.78 35.64
N ALA A 335 -12.17 -9.99 34.39
CA ALA A 335 -11.04 -10.85 34.08
C ALA A 335 -9.68 -10.30 34.57
N LEU A 336 -9.57 -8.97 34.76
CA LEU A 336 -8.37 -8.30 35.25
C LEU A 336 -8.30 -8.20 36.78
N THR A 337 -9.40 -8.48 37.49
CA THR A 337 -9.47 -8.46 38.95
C THR A 337 -9.46 -9.91 39.46
N PRO A 338 -8.43 -10.38 40.18
CA PRO A 338 -8.45 -11.73 40.73
C PRO A 338 -9.59 -11.85 41.76
N PRO A 339 -10.27 -13.02 41.88
CA PRO A 339 -11.26 -13.22 42.91
C PRO A 339 -10.59 -13.02 44.27
N SER A 340 -11.14 -12.10 45.07
CA SER A 340 -10.79 -11.94 46.47
C SER A 340 -10.91 -13.31 47.13
N ALA A 341 -9.79 -13.87 47.59
CA ALA A 341 -9.77 -15.07 48.40
C ALA A 341 -10.54 -14.78 49.70
N GLY A 342 -11.78 -15.28 49.74
CA GLY A 342 -12.54 -15.49 50.98
C GLY A 342 -12.25 -16.87 51.53
#